data_AF-A0A8J7U842-F1
#
_entry.id   AF-A0A8J7U842-F1
#
_cell.length_a   1.000
_cell.length_b   1.000
_cell.length_c   1.000
_cell.angle_alpha   90.00
_cell.angle_beta   90.00
_cell.angle_gamma   90.00
#
_symmetry.space_group_name_H-M   'P 1'
#
loop_
_entity.id
_entity.type
_entity.pdbx_description
1 polymer ?
#
loop_
_entity_poly.entity_id
_entity_poly.type
_entity_poly.pdbx_seq_one_letter_code
_entity_poly.pdbx_strand_id
1 'polypeptide(L)'
;MEKLEYLKNNDDNTPYIEEQALDPSIFSFNDFSSHYPLSQCYVNKKLHRYVHLLLEKLNLPLSMDTAIIKTYLRIKKSSSKTSINSMALLVSLVVLYSKFYNYPTSINEVIKIVRDFDPKIKKRHVLKYMFLIKSTNTVFNKILQPISFIDTIMNRLEDMGLIFVIPVSQKINYKKSLILISNYFLNELKGKAIGSNPRSIAACSIYASNLLIVKYKAFKCKRLTQKHLAVASNLAEYTVRENYEKYFSSFVRNPPEDLLLHLSLLLSKT
;
A
#
# COMPACT_ATOMS: atom_id res chain seq x y z
N MET A 1 38.83 -0.82 -42.87
CA MET A 1 37.85 0.18 -43.34
C MET A 1 36.47 -0.44 -43.14
N GLU A 2 35.53 0.06 -42.36
CA GLU A 2 35.38 1.30 -41.59
C GLU A 2 34.43 1.05 -40.41
N LYS A 3 34.57 1.90 -39.39
CA LYS A 3 34.00 1.79 -38.04
C LYS A 3 32.47 1.95 -38.00
N LEU A 4 31.87 1.20 -37.08
CA LEU A 4 30.58 1.49 -36.45
C LEU A 4 30.74 2.70 -35.49
N GLU A 5 30.32 3.88 -35.93
CA GLU A 5 29.96 5.01 -35.07
C GLU A 5 28.66 5.57 -35.63
N TYR A 6 27.63 5.70 -34.78
CA TYR A 6 26.58 6.74 -34.78
C TYR A 6 25.38 6.26 -33.96
N LEU A 7 25.53 6.27 -32.64
CA LEU A 7 24.43 6.53 -31.71
C LEU A 7 24.99 7.41 -30.58
N LYS A 8 25.00 8.72 -30.83
CA LYS A 8 25.15 9.75 -29.81
C LYS A 8 23.85 10.55 -29.77
N ASN A 9 23.39 10.72 -28.53
CA ASN A 9 22.55 11.81 -28.03
C ASN A 9 21.06 11.75 -28.38
N ASN A 10 20.29 11.20 -27.46
CA ASN A 10 19.15 11.94 -26.93
C ASN A 10 19.12 11.75 -25.41
N ASP A 11 19.36 12.88 -24.73
CA ASP A 11 19.23 13.07 -23.29
C ASP A 11 17.79 12.81 -22.85
N ASP A 12 17.60 11.86 -21.94
CA ASP A 12 16.47 11.87 -21.01
C ASP A 12 17.02 11.59 -19.62
N ASN A 13 17.43 12.68 -18.97
CA ASN A 13 17.77 12.75 -17.55
C ASN A 13 16.54 12.35 -16.71
N THR A 14 16.41 11.07 -16.41
CA THR A 14 15.70 10.61 -15.22
C THR A 14 16.75 10.12 -14.23
N PRO A 15 16.91 10.75 -13.06
CA PRO A 15 17.88 10.27 -12.09
C PRO A 15 17.41 8.90 -11.60
N TYR A 16 18.23 7.89 -11.87
CA TYR A 16 18.23 6.64 -11.12
C TYR A 16 18.34 7.03 -9.64
N ILE A 17 17.23 6.93 -8.90
CA ILE A 17 17.26 6.98 -7.45
C ILE A 17 17.81 5.62 -7.03
N GLU A 18 19.13 5.55 -6.83
CA GLU A 18 19.75 4.50 -6.03
C GLU A 18 18.93 4.34 -4.75
N GLU A 19 18.58 3.08 -4.41
CA GLU A 19 18.10 2.73 -3.08
C GLU A 19 19.20 3.08 -2.07
N GLN A 20 19.21 4.33 -1.61
CA GLN A 20 19.98 4.73 -0.45
C GLN A 20 19.38 3.96 0.73
N ALA A 21 20.12 2.95 1.18
CA ALA A 21 19.95 2.40 2.52
C ALA A 21 19.93 3.59 3.49
N LEU A 22 18.78 3.81 4.12
CA LEU A 22 18.60 4.88 5.10
C LEU A 22 19.64 4.70 6.20
N ASP A 23 20.53 5.69 6.32
CA ASP A 23 21.55 5.73 7.37
C ASP A 23 20.87 5.72 8.77
N PRO A 24 21.09 4.69 9.60
CA PRO A 24 20.56 4.62 10.96
C PRO A 24 21.03 5.78 11.85
N SER A 25 22.10 6.49 11.46
CA SER A 25 22.70 7.60 12.22
C SER A 25 21.83 8.86 12.31
N ILE A 26 20.78 9.00 11.47
CA ILE A 26 19.81 10.09 11.55
C ILE A 26 18.93 9.99 12.82
N PHE A 27 18.97 8.85 13.50
CA PHE A 27 18.37 8.65 14.82
C PHE A 27 19.45 8.67 15.89
N SER A 28 20.04 9.84 16.18
CA SER A 28 20.92 9.95 17.35
C SER A 28 20.12 9.60 18.62
N PHE A 29 20.46 8.45 19.19
CA PHE A 29 20.06 8.02 20.52
C PHE A 29 21.07 8.64 21.48
N ASN A 30 20.80 9.85 21.96
CA ASN A 30 21.35 10.34 23.22
C ASN A 30 20.50 11.52 23.69
N ASP A 31 19.83 11.30 24.83
CA ASP A 31 19.30 12.26 25.80
C ASP A 31 17.95 11.79 26.37
N PHE A 32 18.03 10.73 27.16
CA PHE A 32 17.04 10.47 28.21
C PHE A 32 17.73 10.68 29.56
N SER A 33 17.94 11.95 29.91
CA SER A 33 18.21 12.34 31.29
C SER A 33 16.89 12.54 32.04
N SER A 34 16.85 11.94 33.22
CA SER A 34 15.78 11.83 34.19
C SER A 34 15.18 13.18 34.58
N HIS A 35 13.90 13.40 34.26
CA HIS A 35 12.89 14.10 35.08
C HIS A 35 11.59 14.21 34.29
N TYR A 36 10.72 13.21 34.38
CA TYR A 36 9.34 13.32 33.92
C TYR A 36 8.39 13.00 35.09
N PRO A 37 7.41 13.87 35.39
CA PRO A 37 6.44 13.62 36.46
C PRO A 37 5.58 12.37 36.16
N LEU A 38 5.20 11.64 37.22
CA LEU A 38 4.50 10.35 37.16
C LEU A 38 3.22 10.34 36.30
N SER A 39 2.54 11.47 36.17
CA SER A 39 1.37 11.65 35.29
C SER A 39 1.71 11.52 33.80
N GLN A 40 2.92 11.93 33.39
CA GLN A 40 3.42 11.85 32.02
C GLN A 40 3.84 10.41 31.68
N CYS A 41 4.36 9.65 32.64
CA CYS A 41 4.60 8.21 32.52
C CYS A 41 3.31 7.41 32.29
N TYR A 42 2.20 7.77 32.95
CA TYR A 42 0.91 7.08 32.77
C TYR A 42 0.25 7.39 31.41
N VAL A 43 0.29 8.65 30.97
CA VAL A 43 -0.19 9.07 29.64
C VAL A 43 0.62 8.40 28.52
N ASN A 44 1.94 8.24 28.71
CA ASN A 44 2.79 7.51 27.78
C ASN A 44 2.42 6.02 27.71
N LYS A 45 2.18 5.35 28.85
CA LYS A 45 1.75 3.93 28.85
C LYS A 45 0.44 3.71 28.09
N LYS A 46 -0.55 4.59 28.25
CA LYS A 46 -1.83 4.50 27.53
C LYS A 46 -1.65 4.71 26.02
N LEU A 47 -0.84 5.69 25.63
CA LEU A 47 -0.53 5.95 24.22
C LEU A 47 0.21 4.77 23.58
N HIS A 48 1.23 4.22 24.25
CA HIS A 48 1.94 3.03 23.81
C HIS A 48 0.98 1.87 23.56
N ARG A 49 0.09 1.59 24.52
CA ARG A 49 -0.90 0.52 24.39
C ARG A 49 -1.82 0.73 23.18
N TYR A 50 -2.28 1.96 22.94
CA TYR A 50 -3.12 2.25 21.77
C TYR A 50 -2.38 2.07 20.45
N VAL A 51 -1.15 2.58 20.34
CA VAL A 51 -0.33 2.43 19.14
C VAL A 51 -0.09 0.95 18.86
N HIS A 52 0.32 0.20 19.88
CA HIS A 52 0.58 -1.23 19.78
C HIS A 52 -0.65 -2.00 19.29
N LEU A 53 -1.81 -1.82 19.94
CA LEU A 53 -3.06 -2.46 19.53
C LEU A 53 -3.49 -2.10 18.10
N LEU A 54 -3.24 -0.86 17.67
CA LEU A 54 -3.54 -0.43 16.30
C LEU A 54 -2.64 -1.12 15.29
N LEU A 55 -1.34 -1.21 15.57
CA LEU A 55 -0.39 -1.89 14.70
C LEU A 55 -0.72 -3.38 14.61
N GLU A 56 -1.02 -4.05 15.73
CA GLU A 56 -1.44 -5.46 15.76
C GLU A 56 -2.72 -5.67 14.93
N LYS A 57 -3.79 -4.92 15.19
CA LYS A 57 -5.06 -5.07 14.46
C LYS A 57 -4.93 -4.75 12.96
N LEU A 58 -3.93 -3.98 12.56
CA LEU A 58 -3.63 -3.67 11.15
C LEU A 58 -2.60 -4.62 10.53
N ASN A 59 -2.08 -5.59 11.29
CA ASN A 59 -0.95 -6.45 10.89
C ASN A 59 0.26 -5.64 10.40
N LEU A 60 0.59 -4.57 11.12
CA LEU A 60 1.74 -3.71 10.85
C LEU A 60 2.92 -4.06 11.76
N PRO A 61 4.18 -3.92 11.27
CA PRO A 61 5.36 -4.06 12.09
C PRO A 61 5.32 -3.24 13.38
N LEU A 62 5.49 -3.93 14.52
CA LEU A 62 5.49 -3.31 15.84
C LEU A 62 6.67 -2.36 16.05
N SER A 63 7.76 -2.52 15.30
CA SER A 63 8.91 -1.61 15.30
C SER A 63 8.56 -0.16 14.90
N MET A 64 7.39 0.08 14.30
CA MET A 64 6.90 1.43 14.00
C MET A 64 6.47 2.20 15.25
N ASP A 65 6.21 1.52 16.37
CA ASP A 65 5.61 2.09 17.58
C ASP A 65 6.37 3.31 18.10
N THR A 66 7.68 3.17 18.20
CA THR A 66 8.59 4.13 18.81
C THR A 66 8.70 5.36 17.93
N ALA A 67 8.76 5.19 16.61
CA ALA A 67 8.78 6.28 15.65
C ALA A 67 7.47 7.08 15.68
N ILE A 68 6.32 6.39 15.71
CA ILE A 68 4.98 7.01 15.80
C ILE A 68 4.86 7.83 17.09
N ILE A 69 5.25 7.25 18.23
CA ILE A 69 5.11 7.87 19.55
C ILE A 69 6.03 9.08 19.70
N LYS A 70 7.30 8.95 19.30
CA LYS A 70 8.25 10.07 19.30
C LYS A 70 7.70 11.26 18.49
N THR A 71 7.17 11.01 17.30
CA THR A 71 6.60 12.06 16.45
C THR A 71 5.31 12.64 17.03
N TYR A 72 4.44 11.81 17.60
CA TYR A 72 3.22 12.25 18.28
C TYR A 72 3.53 13.21 19.43
N LEU A 73 4.46 12.84 20.32
CA LEU A 73 4.85 13.65 21.47
C LEU A 73 5.49 14.97 21.04
N ARG A 74 6.33 14.93 19.99
CA ARG A 74 6.94 16.14 19.41
C ARG A 74 5.88 17.14 18.93
N ILE A 75 4.87 16.67 18.20
CA ILE A 75 3.78 17.52 17.69
C ILE A 75 2.90 18.04 18.82
N LYS A 76 2.59 17.22 19.82
CA LYS A 76 1.83 17.63 21.01
C LYS A 76 2.54 18.72 21.81
N LYS A 77 3.87 18.62 21.96
CA LYS A 77 4.68 19.60 22.69
C LYS A 77 4.72 20.96 21.99
N SER A 78 4.76 20.98 20.65
CA SER A 78 4.76 22.22 19.87
C SER A 78 3.38 22.89 19.75
N SER A 79 2.29 22.17 20.02
CA SER A 79 0.93 22.70 19.92
C SER A 79 0.44 23.36 21.22
N SER A 80 1.03 24.49 21.61
CA SER A 80 0.72 25.13 22.89
C SER A 80 -0.61 25.92 22.93
N LYS A 81 -1.28 26.17 21.80
CA LYS A 81 -2.43 27.10 21.73
C LYS A 81 -3.74 26.52 21.18
N THR A 82 -3.79 25.26 20.75
CA THR A 82 -4.99 24.71 20.10
C THR A 82 -5.30 23.30 20.60
N SER A 83 -6.56 23.02 20.88
CA SER A 83 -7.01 21.69 21.30
C SER A 83 -6.81 20.68 20.16
N ILE A 84 -5.70 19.94 20.22
CA ILE A 84 -5.44 18.86 19.28
C ILE A 84 -6.34 17.67 19.60
N ASN A 85 -7.09 17.21 18.60
CA ASN A 85 -7.74 15.91 18.66
C ASN A 85 -6.66 14.81 18.60
N SER A 86 -6.33 14.30 19.79
CA SER A 86 -5.28 13.29 20.02
C SER A 86 -5.46 12.05 19.14
N MET A 87 -6.68 11.52 19.04
CA MET A 87 -6.95 10.30 18.28
C MET A 87 -6.82 10.55 16.78
N ALA A 88 -7.30 11.68 16.27
CA ALA A 88 -7.13 12.04 14.87
C ALA A 88 -5.64 12.20 14.50
N LEU A 89 -4.84 12.83 15.36
CA LEU A 89 -3.40 12.95 15.16
C LEU A 89 -2.71 11.58 15.15
N LEU A 90 -3.03 10.71 16.10
CA LEU A 90 -2.50 9.35 16.16
C LEU A 90 -2.82 8.55 14.90
N VAL A 91 -4.07 8.57 14.45
CA VAL A 91 -4.50 7.89 13.22
C VAL A 91 -3.74 8.44 12.00
N SER A 92 -3.56 9.76 11.92
CA SER A 92 -2.78 10.36 10.84
C SER A 92 -1.34 9.83 10.82
N LEU A 93 -0.70 9.72 11.98
CA LEU A 93 0.67 9.20 12.08
C LEU A 93 0.74 7.72 11.70
N VAL A 94 -0.17 6.88 12.19
CA VAL A 94 -0.22 5.46 11.82
C VAL A 94 -0.34 5.32 10.30
N VAL A 95 -1.25 6.04 9.66
CA VAL A 95 -1.41 6.01 8.19
C VAL A 95 -0.15 6.49 7.49
N LEU A 96 0.49 7.58 7.94
CA LEU A 96 1.70 8.11 7.30
C LEU A 96 2.89 7.16 7.44
N TYR A 97 3.12 6.60 8.62
CA TYR A 97 4.20 5.65 8.87
C TYR A 97 3.97 4.33 8.14
N SER A 98 2.73 3.83 8.07
CA SER A 98 2.45 2.62 7.31
C SER A 98 2.83 2.81 5.83
N LYS A 99 2.59 3.99 5.25
CA LYS A 99 3.05 4.31 3.89
C LYS A 99 4.56 4.43 3.79
N PHE A 100 5.20 5.07 4.77
CA PHE A 100 6.66 5.23 4.81
C PHE A 100 7.38 3.87 4.79
N TYR A 101 6.89 2.91 5.57
CA TYR A 101 7.43 1.55 5.64
C TYR A 101 6.90 0.59 4.56
N ASN A 102 6.22 1.08 3.51
CA ASN A 102 5.65 0.26 2.43
C ASN A 102 4.58 -0.78 2.86
N TYR A 103 3.85 -0.53 3.94
CA TYR A 103 2.67 -1.28 4.37
C TYR A 103 1.42 -0.41 4.26
N PRO A 104 0.94 -0.09 3.05
CA PRO A 104 0.03 1.03 2.87
C PRO A 104 -1.40 0.72 3.35
N THR A 105 -1.80 1.39 4.43
CA THR A 105 -3.14 1.28 5.03
C THR A 105 -4.03 2.43 4.57
N SER A 106 -5.32 2.15 4.41
CA SER A 106 -6.28 3.22 4.10
C SER A 106 -6.75 3.92 5.37
N ILE A 107 -7.02 5.22 5.28
CA ILE A 107 -7.58 6.00 6.41
C ILE A 107 -8.87 5.34 6.93
N ASN A 108 -9.68 4.80 6.03
CA ASN A 108 -10.94 4.15 6.38
C ASN A 108 -10.72 2.85 7.19
N GLU A 109 -9.65 2.08 6.88
CA GLU A 109 -9.29 0.89 7.65
C GLU A 109 -8.91 1.25 9.09
N VAL A 110 -8.02 2.23 9.25
CA VAL A 110 -7.58 2.65 10.58
C VAL A 110 -8.75 3.25 11.37
N ILE A 111 -9.60 4.07 10.73
CA ILE A 111 -10.80 4.63 11.37
C ILE A 111 -11.77 3.53 11.80
N LYS A 112 -11.97 2.48 10.99
CA LYS A 112 -12.86 1.36 11.35
C LYS A 112 -12.42 0.72 12.66
N ILE A 113 -11.11 0.49 12.82
CA ILE A 113 -10.55 -0.07 14.05
C ILE A 113 -10.63 0.93 15.21
N VAL A 114 -10.37 2.21 14.95
CA VAL A 114 -10.35 3.24 15.99
C VAL A 114 -11.73 3.57 16.52
N ARG A 115 -12.80 3.36 15.75
CA ARG A 115 -14.18 3.61 16.18
C ARG A 115 -14.58 2.80 17.42
N ASP A 116 -13.96 1.64 17.64
CA ASP A 116 -14.15 0.85 18.86
C ASP A 116 -13.68 1.62 20.12
N PHE A 117 -12.70 2.52 19.96
CA PHE A 117 -12.08 3.28 21.05
C PHE A 117 -12.53 4.75 21.10
N ASP A 118 -12.79 5.36 19.95
CA ASP A 118 -13.28 6.73 19.81
C ASP A 118 -14.31 6.83 18.67
N PRO A 119 -15.61 6.68 18.98
CA PRO A 119 -16.69 6.74 17.98
C PRO A 119 -16.79 8.10 17.27
N LYS A 120 -16.24 9.17 17.87
CA LYS A 120 -16.38 10.55 17.36
C LYS A 120 -15.32 10.90 16.30
N ILE A 121 -14.41 9.99 15.98
CA ILE A 121 -13.36 10.25 15.00
C ILE A 121 -13.94 10.47 13.59
N LYS A 122 -13.58 11.61 12.98
CA LYS A 122 -14.02 12.00 11.63
C LYS A 122 -12.84 12.01 10.67
N LYS A 123 -13.02 11.43 9.48
CA LYS A 123 -12.02 11.38 8.39
C LYS A 123 -11.43 12.74 8.06
N ARG A 124 -12.25 13.81 8.06
CA ARG A 124 -11.80 15.18 7.82
C ARG A 124 -10.71 15.67 8.80
N HIS A 125 -10.76 15.25 10.07
CA HIS A 125 -9.75 15.65 11.06
C HIS A 125 -8.43 14.88 10.83
N VAL A 126 -8.52 13.60 10.49
CA VAL A 126 -7.34 12.79 10.14
C VAL A 126 -6.64 13.39 8.91
N LEU A 127 -7.39 13.75 7.88
CA LEU A 127 -6.84 14.39 6.67
C LEU A 127 -6.17 15.73 7.00
N LYS A 128 -6.81 16.56 7.84
CA LYS A 128 -6.23 17.85 8.29
C LYS A 128 -4.85 17.65 8.92
N TYR A 129 -4.71 16.70 9.86
CA TYR A 129 -3.41 16.44 10.50
C TYR A 129 -2.40 15.78 9.56
N MET A 130 -2.84 14.89 8.66
CA MET A 130 -1.93 14.32 7.66
C MET A 130 -1.34 15.39 6.76
N PHE A 131 -2.14 16.35 6.31
CA PHE A 131 -1.68 17.48 5.49
C PHE A 131 -0.66 18.33 6.26
N LEU A 132 -0.99 18.70 7.50
CA LEU A 132 -0.10 19.46 8.38
C LEU A 132 1.25 18.76 8.59
N ILE A 133 1.23 17.46 8.87
CA ILE A 133 2.47 16.69 9.09
C ILE A 133 3.31 16.66 7.82
N LYS A 134 2.69 16.39 6.67
CA LYS A 134 3.36 16.34 5.37
C LYS A 134 3.97 17.68 4.95
N SER A 135 3.31 18.79 5.23
CA SER A 135 3.87 20.13 4.97
C SER A 135 5.10 20.43 5.83
N THR A 136 5.18 19.83 7.02
CA THR A 136 6.33 20.01 7.93
C THR A 136 7.43 18.96 7.79
N ASN A 137 7.16 17.84 7.10
CA ASN A 137 8.07 16.70 7.06
C ASN A 137 7.99 15.99 5.70
N THR A 138 8.98 16.28 4.86
CA THR A 138 9.07 15.83 3.48
C THR A 138 9.21 14.32 3.34
N VAL A 139 9.69 13.63 4.37
CA VAL A 139 9.83 12.16 4.42
C VAL A 139 8.49 11.45 4.15
N PHE A 140 7.36 12.09 4.49
CA PHE A 140 6.02 11.54 4.26
C PHE A 140 5.40 11.91 2.91
N ASN A 141 6.13 12.61 2.04
CA ASN A 141 5.67 12.96 0.69
C ASN A 141 5.87 11.85 -0.34
N LYS A 142 6.43 10.70 0.07
CA LYS A 142 6.54 9.51 -0.79
C LYS A 142 5.20 9.16 -1.43
N ILE A 143 5.17 9.18 -2.77
CA ILE A 143 4.03 8.71 -3.56
C ILE A 143 4.11 7.20 -3.62
N LEU A 144 3.06 6.52 -3.17
CA LEU A 144 3.00 5.07 -3.22
C LEU A 144 2.65 4.62 -4.63
N GLN A 145 3.48 3.73 -5.16
CA GLN A 145 3.24 3.09 -6.44
C GLN A 145 2.15 2.02 -6.32
N PRO A 146 1.32 1.79 -7.35
CA PRO A 146 0.28 0.77 -7.32
C PRO A 146 0.79 -0.62 -6.88
N ILE A 147 2.00 -0.98 -7.30
CA ILE A 147 2.64 -2.27 -6.97
C ILE A 147 2.71 -2.53 -5.45
N SER A 148 2.89 -1.49 -4.63
CA SER A 148 2.96 -1.61 -3.17
C SER A 148 1.66 -2.09 -2.50
N PHE A 149 0.55 -2.12 -3.24
CA PHE A 149 -0.75 -2.58 -2.74
C PHE A 149 -1.08 -4.01 -3.13
N ILE A 150 -0.34 -4.64 -4.07
CA ILE A 150 -0.70 -5.96 -4.59
C ILE A 150 -0.74 -7.00 -3.47
N ASP A 151 0.35 -7.14 -2.71
CA ASP A 151 0.44 -8.15 -1.65
C ASP A 151 -0.63 -7.94 -0.57
N THR A 152 -0.89 -6.68 -0.21
CA THR A 152 -1.93 -6.34 0.77
C THR A 152 -3.32 -6.76 0.29
N ILE A 153 -3.64 -6.51 -0.99
CA ILE A 153 -4.94 -6.90 -1.57
C ILE A 153 -5.03 -8.43 -1.70
N MET A 154 -3.94 -9.07 -2.13
CA MET A 154 -3.86 -10.52 -2.28
C MET A 154 -4.06 -11.27 -0.98
N ASN A 155 -3.38 -10.84 0.09
CA ASN A 155 -3.54 -11.44 1.41
C ASN A 155 -4.98 -11.30 1.91
N ARG A 156 -5.65 -10.17 1.66
CA ARG A 156 -7.08 -10.03 2.01
C ARG A 156 -8.00 -10.94 1.20
N LEU A 157 -7.73 -11.12 -0.10
CA LEU A 157 -8.48 -12.07 -0.92
C LEU A 157 -8.30 -13.52 -0.42
N GLU A 158 -7.10 -13.82 0.09
CA GLU A 158 -6.79 -15.08 0.76
C GLU A 158 -7.62 -15.21 2.05
N ASP A 159 -7.55 -14.23 2.96
CA ASP A 159 -8.33 -14.21 4.22
C ASP A 159 -9.85 -14.35 3.98
N MET A 160 -10.36 -13.83 2.86
CA MET A 160 -11.75 -13.96 2.45
C MET A 160 -12.13 -15.35 1.91
N GLY A 161 -11.20 -16.29 1.82
CA GLY A 161 -11.43 -17.62 1.27
C GLY A 161 -11.51 -17.67 -0.26
N LEU A 162 -11.27 -16.56 -0.96
CA LEU A 162 -11.53 -16.47 -2.41
C LEU A 162 -10.42 -17.10 -3.26
N ILE A 163 -9.21 -17.19 -2.72
CA ILE A 163 -8.08 -17.92 -3.32
C ILE A 163 -8.11 -19.41 -2.93
N PHE A 164 -8.85 -19.77 -1.88
CA PHE A 164 -8.91 -21.14 -1.35
C PHE A 164 -9.69 -22.14 -2.20
N VAL A 165 -10.47 -21.67 -3.18
CA VAL A 165 -11.22 -22.52 -4.12
C VAL A 165 -10.29 -23.28 -5.09
N ILE A 166 -9.00 -22.95 -5.11
CA ILE A 166 -7.97 -23.56 -5.96
C ILE A 166 -7.35 -24.78 -5.24
N PRO A 167 -7.07 -25.89 -5.95
CA PRO A 167 -6.35 -27.03 -5.37
C PRO A 167 -5.05 -26.59 -4.68
N VAL A 168 -4.76 -27.12 -3.49
CA VAL A 168 -3.61 -26.71 -2.66
C VAL A 168 -2.30 -26.76 -3.45
N SER A 169 -2.11 -27.80 -4.28
CA SER A 169 -0.95 -27.98 -5.16
C SER A 169 -0.74 -26.84 -6.17
N GLN A 170 -1.80 -26.13 -6.55
CA GLN A 170 -1.76 -25.05 -7.55
C GLN A 170 -1.76 -23.65 -6.92
N LYS A 171 -2.08 -23.50 -5.62
CA LYS A 171 -2.25 -22.19 -4.96
C LYS A 171 -1.01 -21.30 -5.07
N ILE A 172 0.17 -21.87 -4.83
CA ILE A 172 1.44 -21.12 -4.87
C ILE A 172 1.70 -20.60 -6.28
N ASN A 173 1.54 -21.47 -7.29
CA ASN A 173 1.75 -21.09 -8.69
C ASN A 173 0.73 -20.08 -9.16
N TYR A 174 -0.55 -20.25 -8.81
CA TYR A 174 -1.60 -19.27 -9.11
C TYR A 174 -1.29 -17.90 -8.50
N LYS A 175 -0.92 -17.83 -7.21
CA LYS A 175 -0.57 -16.57 -6.53
C LYS A 175 0.62 -15.90 -7.23
N LYS A 176 1.67 -16.66 -7.54
CA LYS A 176 2.85 -16.16 -8.27
C LYS A 176 2.50 -15.63 -9.65
N SER A 177 1.74 -16.40 -10.45
CA SER A 177 1.31 -15.98 -11.79
C SER A 177 0.44 -14.72 -11.75
N LEU A 178 -0.45 -14.63 -10.76
CA LEU A 178 -1.33 -13.47 -10.63
C LEU A 178 -0.53 -12.20 -10.29
N ILE A 179 0.43 -12.29 -9.36
CA ILE A 179 1.35 -11.18 -9.03
C ILE A 179 2.20 -10.79 -10.25
N LEU A 180 2.77 -11.78 -10.96
CA LEU A 180 3.61 -11.55 -12.13
C LEU A 180 2.85 -10.79 -13.23
N ILE A 181 1.67 -11.28 -13.61
CA ILE A 181 0.84 -10.64 -14.66
C ILE A 181 0.34 -9.27 -14.17
N SER A 182 0.04 -9.11 -12.88
CA SER A 182 -0.37 -7.82 -12.33
C SER A 182 0.76 -6.79 -12.43
N ASN A 183 1.99 -7.17 -12.07
CA ASN A 183 3.16 -6.32 -12.18
C ASN A 183 3.44 -5.95 -13.64
N TYR A 184 3.29 -6.91 -14.56
CA TYR A 184 3.41 -6.65 -15.98
C TYR A 184 2.43 -5.55 -16.43
N PHE A 185 1.12 -5.71 -16.15
CA PHE A 185 0.14 -4.69 -16.53
C PHE A 185 0.39 -3.32 -15.89
N LEU A 186 0.87 -3.29 -14.65
CA LEU A 186 1.23 -2.03 -14.00
C LEU A 186 2.44 -1.34 -14.67
N ASN A 187 3.42 -2.12 -15.15
CA ASN A 187 4.56 -1.61 -15.87
C ASN A 187 4.17 -1.07 -17.26
N GLU A 188 3.24 -1.71 -17.94
CA GLU A 188 2.70 -1.24 -19.23
C GLU A 188 1.86 0.05 -19.10
N LEU A 189 1.36 0.34 -17.91
CA LEU A 189 0.57 1.54 -17.62
C LEU A 189 1.39 2.81 -17.35
N LYS A 190 2.73 2.75 -17.32
CA LYS A 190 3.66 3.84 -16.94
C LYS A 190 3.17 5.21 -17.44
N GLY A 191 2.72 6.06 -16.51
CA GLY A 191 2.26 7.43 -16.77
C GLY A 191 0.78 7.61 -17.16
N LYS A 192 0.09 6.57 -17.68
CA LYS A 192 -1.31 6.69 -18.12
C LYS A 192 -2.30 6.82 -16.95
N ALA A 193 -1.91 6.35 -15.77
CA ALA A 193 -2.74 6.34 -14.56
C ALA A 193 -2.45 7.50 -13.58
N ILE A 194 -1.72 8.55 -14.03
CA ILE A 194 -1.45 9.73 -13.19
C ILE A 194 -2.77 10.34 -12.68
N GLY A 195 -2.81 10.71 -11.40
CA GLY A 195 -3.99 11.26 -10.73
C GLY A 195 -5.02 10.22 -10.25
N SER A 196 -4.89 8.95 -10.66
CA SER A 196 -5.76 7.88 -10.16
C SER A 196 -5.28 7.35 -8.81
N ASN A 197 -6.19 6.76 -8.04
CA ASN A 197 -5.85 6.16 -6.75
C ASN A 197 -4.96 4.91 -6.96
N PRO A 198 -3.70 4.88 -6.48
CA PRO A 198 -2.80 3.74 -6.74
C PRO A 198 -3.36 2.39 -6.28
N ARG A 199 -4.16 2.38 -5.20
CA ARG A 199 -4.82 1.18 -4.69
C ARG A 199 -5.91 0.68 -5.64
N SER A 200 -6.64 1.57 -6.31
CA SER A 200 -7.65 1.15 -7.30
C SER A 200 -6.99 0.56 -8.54
N ILE A 201 -5.89 1.16 -9.00
CA ILE A 201 -5.10 0.65 -10.13
C ILE A 201 -4.55 -0.75 -9.81
N ALA A 202 -4.00 -0.96 -8.61
CA ALA A 202 -3.55 -2.28 -8.16
C ALA A 202 -4.68 -3.32 -8.07
N ALA A 203 -5.84 -2.94 -7.54
CA ALA A 203 -7.00 -3.83 -7.48
C ALA A 203 -7.48 -4.23 -8.90
N CYS A 204 -7.45 -3.29 -9.84
CA CYS A 204 -7.84 -3.53 -11.23
C CYS A 204 -6.82 -4.39 -11.99
N SER A 205 -5.51 -4.24 -11.73
CA SER A 205 -4.50 -5.11 -12.34
C SER A 205 -4.68 -6.56 -11.87
N ILE A 206 -4.90 -6.79 -10.58
CA ILE A 206 -5.23 -8.12 -10.02
C ILE A 206 -6.47 -8.72 -10.68
N TYR A 207 -7.53 -7.93 -10.82
CA TYR A 207 -8.76 -8.36 -11.49
C TYR A 207 -8.49 -8.77 -12.95
N ALA A 208 -7.79 -7.92 -13.70
CA ALA A 208 -7.44 -8.17 -15.09
C ALA A 208 -6.58 -9.43 -15.25
N SER A 209 -5.60 -9.63 -14.37
CA SER A 209 -4.76 -10.84 -14.35
C SER A 209 -5.58 -12.10 -14.11
N ASN A 210 -6.52 -12.08 -13.15
CA ASN A 210 -7.41 -13.22 -12.91
C ASN A 210 -8.30 -13.51 -14.13
N LEU A 211 -8.85 -12.47 -14.78
CA LEU A 211 -9.63 -12.65 -16.01
C LEU A 211 -8.84 -13.35 -17.10
N LEU A 212 -7.57 -12.95 -17.27
CA LEU A 212 -6.70 -13.54 -18.27
C LEU A 212 -6.41 -15.01 -17.95
N ILE A 213 -6.02 -15.31 -16.71
CA ILE A 213 -5.79 -16.68 -16.24
C ILE A 213 -7.01 -17.58 -16.48
N VAL A 214 -8.20 -17.09 -16.16
CA VAL A 214 -9.46 -17.84 -16.34
C VAL A 214 -9.79 -18.02 -17.83
N LYS A 215 -9.65 -16.97 -18.65
CA LYS A 215 -9.91 -17.01 -20.09
C LYS A 215 -9.07 -18.08 -20.79
N TYR A 216 -7.81 -18.20 -20.41
CA TYR A 216 -6.88 -19.19 -20.96
C TYR A 216 -6.83 -20.50 -20.17
N LYS A 217 -7.70 -20.68 -19.17
CA LYS A 217 -7.81 -21.89 -18.35
C LYS A 217 -6.49 -22.37 -17.72
N ALA A 218 -5.54 -21.47 -17.49
CA ALA A 218 -4.21 -21.80 -16.96
C ALA A 218 -4.25 -22.46 -15.56
N PHE A 219 -5.35 -22.23 -14.83
CA PHE A 219 -5.64 -22.88 -13.55
C PHE A 219 -7.13 -23.20 -13.45
N LYS A 220 -7.48 -24.26 -12.71
CA LYS A 220 -8.88 -24.53 -12.33
C LYS A 220 -9.31 -23.59 -11.20
N CYS A 221 -9.60 -22.34 -11.53
CA CYS A 221 -9.99 -21.31 -10.57
C CYS A 221 -11.30 -20.60 -10.97
N LYS A 222 -11.99 -20.03 -9.97
CA LYS A 222 -13.16 -19.18 -10.22
C LYS A 222 -12.72 -17.76 -10.58
N ARG A 223 -13.52 -17.11 -11.42
CA ARG A 223 -13.40 -15.68 -11.71
C ARG A 223 -13.66 -14.86 -10.44
N LEU A 224 -12.70 -14.02 -10.07
CA LEU A 224 -12.91 -12.98 -9.07
C LEU A 224 -13.89 -11.94 -9.63
N THR A 225 -14.83 -11.48 -8.80
CA THR A 225 -15.76 -10.41 -9.20
C THR A 225 -15.17 -9.05 -8.85
N GLN A 226 -15.63 -7.98 -9.51
CA GLN A 226 -15.25 -6.61 -9.13
C GLN A 226 -15.62 -6.31 -7.67
N LYS A 227 -16.73 -6.87 -7.17
CA LYS A 227 -17.13 -6.82 -5.77
C LYS A 227 -16.08 -7.41 -4.82
N HIS A 228 -15.50 -8.57 -5.16
CA HIS A 228 -14.42 -9.16 -4.35
C HIS A 228 -13.24 -8.20 -4.22
N LEU A 229 -12.80 -7.59 -5.32
CA LEU A 229 -11.69 -6.65 -5.32
C LEU A 229 -12.05 -5.36 -4.58
N ALA A 230 -13.26 -4.85 -4.74
CA ALA A 230 -13.75 -3.68 -4.02
C ALA A 230 -13.68 -3.88 -2.51
N VAL A 231 -14.15 -5.03 -2.02
CA VAL A 231 -14.10 -5.39 -0.59
C VAL A 231 -12.65 -5.54 -0.12
N ALA A 232 -11.82 -6.32 -0.82
CA ALA A 232 -10.42 -6.53 -0.43
C ALA A 232 -9.61 -5.22 -0.42
N SER A 233 -9.85 -4.34 -1.38
CA SER A 233 -9.17 -3.04 -1.49
C SER A 233 -9.81 -1.92 -0.66
N ASN A 234 -10.96 -2.16 -0.02
CA ASN A 234 -11.75 -1.14 0.69
C ASN A 234 -12.11 0.06 -0.21
N LEU A 235 -12.58 -0.24 -1.43
CA LEU A 235 -13.04 0.70 -2.44
C LEU A 235 -14.51 0.45 -2.76
N ALA A 236 -15.15 1.40 -3.43
CA ALA A 236 -16.45 1.16 -4.01
C ALA A 236 -16.33 0.33 -5.29
N GLU A 237 -17.32 -0.52 -5.57
CA GLU A 237 -17.30 -1.38 -6.76
C GLU A 237 -17.26 -0.59 -8.07
N TYR A 238 -17.99 0.52 -8.16
CA TYR A 238 -17.97 1.38 -9.35
C TYR A 238 -16.57 1.93 -9.63
N THR A 239 -15.78 2.22 -8.59
CA THR A 239 -14.39 2.67 -8.74
C THR A 239 -13.53 1.60 -9.40
N VAL A 240 -13.71 0.33 -9.03
CA VAL A 240 -12.99 -0.80 -9.66
C VAL A 240 -13.44 -0.95 -11.11
N ARG A 241 -14.75 -0.86 -11.37
CA ARG A 241 -15.32 -0.99 -12.72
C ARG A 241 -14.79 0.08 -13.68
N GLU A 242 -14.89 1.35 -13.29
CA GLU A 242 -14.45 2.48 -14.10
C GLU A 242 -12.95 2.42 -14.42
N ASN A 243 -12.12 2.15 -13.40
CA ASN A 243 -10.68 2.04 -13.60
C ASN A 243 -10.30 0.82 -14.44
N TYR A 244 -11.00 -0.31 -14.28
CA TYR A 244 -10.80 -1.49 -15.13
C TYR A 244 -11.11 -1.17 -16.60
N GLU A 245 -12.29 -0.60 -16.89
CA GLU A 245 -12.68 -0.27 -18.27
C GLU A 245 -11.71 0.72 -18.90
N LYS A 246 -11.31 1.75 -18.14
CA LYS A 246 -10.40 2.80 -18.60
C LYS A 246 -8.97 2.32 -18.86
N TYR A 247 -8.44 1.43 -18.03
CA TYR A 247 -7.01 1.13 -18.02
C TYR A 247 -6.64 -0.31 -18.36
N PHE A 248 -7.53 -1.28 -18.17
CA PHE A 248 -7.19 -2.71 -18.20
C PHE A 248 -8.01 -3.55 -19.17
N SER A 249 -9.16 -3.07 -19.64
CA SER A 249 -10.04 -3.82 -20.54
C SER A 249 -9.34 -4.23 -21.85
N SER A 250 -8.53 -3.34 -22.42
CA SER A 250 -7.76 -3.59 -23.64
C SER A 250 -6.72 -4.69 -23.47
N PHE A 251 -5.97 -4.69 -22.36
CA PHE A 251 -4.97 -5.72 -22.05
C PHE A 251 -5.57 -7.13 -21.93
N VAL A 252 -6.82 -7.26 -21.47
CA VAL A 252 -7.51 -8.56 -21.37
C VAL A 252 -8.11 -9.00 -22.71
N ARG A 253 -8.58 -8.03 -23.51
CA ARG A 253 -9.11 -8.31 -24.86
C ARG A 253 -8.00 -8.74 -25.80
N ASN A 254 -6.89 -7.99 -25.80
CA ASN A 254 -5.73 -8.15 -26.64
C ASN A 254 -4.47 -8.33 -25.76
N PRO A 255 -4.29 -9.52 -25.16
CA PRO A 255 -3.13 -9.78 -24.33
C PRO A 255 -1.84 -9.82 -25.17
N PRO A 256 -0.75 -9.24 -24.68
CA PRO A 256 0.58 -9.37 -25.26
C PRO A 256 1.00 -10.83 -25.46
N GLU A 257 1.73 -11.10 -26.55
CA GLU A 257 2.12 -12.46 -26.96
C GLU A 257 3.03 -13.16 -25.95
N ASP A 258 3.92 -12.42 -25.30
CA ASP A 258 4.78 -12.88 -24.22
C ASP A 258 3.99 -13.40 -23.01
N LEU A 259 2.89 -12.72 -22.65
CA LEU A 259 1.98 -13.20 -21.62
C LEU A 259 1.22 -14.45 -22.05
N LEU A 260 0.85 -14.56 -23.33
CA LEU A 260 0.21 -15.77 -23.86
C LEU A 260 1.14 -16.97 -23.81
N LEU A 261 2.40 -16.78 -24.16
CA LEU A 261 3.44 -17.80 -24.05
C LEU A 261 3.65 -18.22 -22.59
N HIS A 262 3.68 -17.27 -21.66
CA HIS A 262 3.77 -17.59 -20.23
C HIS A 262 2.58 -18.44 -19.77
N LEU A 263 1.36 -18.10 -20.17
CA LEU A 263 0.15 -18.86 -19.81
C LEU A 263 0.12 -20.26 -20.43
N SER A 264 0.60 -20.42 -21.67
CA SER A 264 0.68 -21.74 -22.31
C SER A 264 1.71 -22.65 -21.63
N LEU A 265 2.83 -22.11 -21.16
CA LEU A 265 3.83 -22.85 -20.38
C LEU A 265 3.32 -23.28 -18.99
N LEU A 266 2.32 -22.58 -18.43
CA LEU A 266 1.68 -23.00 -17.18
C LEU A 266 0.73 -24.17 -17.41
N LEU A 267 0.01 -24.17 -18.53
CA LEU A 267 -0.88 -25.27 -18.93
C LEU A 267 -0.13 -26.58 -19.17
N SER A 268 1.09 -26.53 -19.70
CA SER A 268 1.88 -27.75 -19.94
C SER A 268 2.42 -28.42 -18.67
N LYS A 269 2.31 -27.75 -17.51
CA LYS A 269 2.77 -28.24 -16.21
C LYS A 269 1.63 -28.70 -15.29
N THR A 270 0.37 -28.57 -15.72
CA THR A 270 -0.84 -28.93 -14.96
C THR A 270 -1.51 -30.17 -15.54
#